data_AF-A0A2S9IIL6-F1
#
_entry.id   AF-A0A2S9IIL6-F1
#
_cell.length_a   1.000
_cell.length_b   1.000
_cell.length_c   1.000
_cell.angle_alpha   90.00
_cell.angle_beta   90.00
_cell.angle_gamma   90.00
#
_symmetry.space_group_name_H-M   'P 1'
#
loop_
_entity.id
_entity.type
_entity.pdbx_description
1 polymer ?
#
loop_
_entity_poly.entity_id
_entity_poly.type
_entity_poly.pdbx_seq_one_letter_code
_entity_poly.pdbx_strand_id
1 'polypeptide(L)'
;NRSRGQNPLHLVSAWAARQRLVLGQQACAEKSNEITAIPELLERLELTGARVTIDAMGCQTKIAAAIRNKGADYLLALKGNWPALCAEVERFFADAGPDTCQHHQSTNNDHGRLEIRRHAVCHDVGWLTSDRRFPGEWRFKDLAMIAMVESETIRGAKTCLERRYYLSSATLTAQQFA
;
A
#
# COMPACT_ATOMS: atom_id res chain seq x y z
N ASN A 1 16.83 -32.19 -16.34
CA ASN A 1 17.77 -31.09 -16.00
C ASN A 1 17.34 -30.36 -14.74
N ARG A 2 17.78 -30.80 -13.56
CA ARG A 2 17.79 -30.00 -12.34
C ARG A 2 19.25 -29.72 -12.00
N SER A 3 19.76 -28.54 -12.32
CA SER A 3 21.12 -28.14 -11.93
C SER A 3 21.11 -27.67 -10.48
N ARG A 4 21.92 -28.34 -9.66
CA ARG A 4 22.27 -27.97 -8.29
C ARG A 4 22.87 -26.56 -8.25
N GLY A 5 22.35 -25.68 -7.39
CA GLY A 5 23.07 -24.47 -6.94
C GLY A 5 22.50 -23.09 -7.31
N GLN A 6 21.34 -22.98 -7.96
CA GLN A 6 20.74 -21.65 -8.21
C GLN A 6 19.82 -21.26 -7.05
N ASN A 7 20.03 -20.06 -6.50
CA ASN A 7 19.10 -19.44 -5.56
C ASN A 7 17.70 -19.32 -6.20
N PRO A 8 16.61 -19.33 -5.41
CA PRO A 8 15.27 -19.15 -5.94
C PRO A 8 15.19 -17.86 -6.76
N LEU A 9 14.69 -17.96 -8.00
CA LEU A 9 14.46 -16.78 -8.84
C LEU A 9 13.39 -15.91 -8.17
N HIS A 10 13.78 -14.75 -7.67
CA HIS A 10 12.86 -13.80 -7.04
C HIS A 10 12.33 -12.83 -8.08
N LEU A 11 11.01 -12.81 -8.29
CA LEU A 11 10.35 -12.04 -9.35
C LEU A 11 9.42 -10.97 -8.78
N VAL A 12 9.52 -9.76 -9.31
CA VAL A 12 8.49 -8.72 -9.18
C VAL A 12 7.61 -8.78 -10.41
N SER A 13 6.29 -8.83 -10.24
CA SER A 13 5.32 -8.89 -11.34
C SER A 13 4.35 -7.72 -11.27
N ALA A 14 4.09 -7.10 -12.42
CA ALA A 14 3.03 -6.11 -12.57
C ALA A 14 1.75 -6.80 -13.03
N TRP A 15 0.70 -6.71 -12.22
CA TRP A 15 -0.58 -7.38 -12.45
C TRP A 15 -1.70 -6.38 -12.71
N ALA A 16 -2.34 -6.49 -13.88
CA ALA A 16 -3.54 -5.73 -14.22
C ALA A 16 -4.77 -6.41 -13.61
N ALA A 17 -5.18 -5.95 -12.42
CA ALA A 17 -6.22 -6.61 -11.62
C ALA A 17 -7.55 -6.82 -12.36
N ARG A 18 -8.03 -5.83 -13.12
CA ARG A 18 -9.31 -5.91 -13.85
C ARG A 18 -9.23 -6.87 -15.04
N GLN A 19 -8.14 -6.82 -15.78
CA GLN A 19 -7.91 -7.65 -16.97
C GLN A 19 -7.44 -9.07 -16.62
N ARG A 20 -6.98 -9.28 -15.38
CA ARG A 20 -6.39 -10.52 -14.89
C ARG A 20 -5.18 -10.96 -15.73
N LEU A 21 -4.30 -10.00 -16.03
CA LEU A 21 -3.12 -10.21 -16.87
C LEU A 21 -1.84 -9.78 -16.16
N VAL A 22 -0.76 -10.52 -16.39
CA VAL A 22 0.60 -10.05 -16.09
C VAL A 22 1.04 -9.14 -17.22
N LEU A 23 1.34 -7.88 -16.89
CA LEU A 23 1.80 -6.88 -17.87
C LEU A 23 3.32 -6.89 -18.05
N GLY A 24 4.04 -7.33 -17.03
CA GLY A 24 5.49 -7.41 -17.05
C GLY A 24 6.03 -8.06 -15.79
N GLN A 25 7.24 -8.57 -15.88
CA GLN A 25 7.95 -9.16 -14.76
C GLN A 25 9.41 -8.72 -14.81
N GLN A 26 10.00 -8.52 -13.63
CA GLN A 26 11.40 -8.18 -13.47
C GLN A 26 12.01 -9.12 -12.42
N ALA A 27 13.09 -9.81 -12.78
CA ALA A 27 13.84 -10.62 -11.84
C ALA A 27 14.68 -9.71 -10.93
N CYS A 28 14.65 -9.97 -9.64
CA CYS A 28 15.61 -9.39 -8.70
C CYS A 28 16.95 -10.09 -8.93
N ALA A 29 18.02 -9.34 -9.19
CA ALA A 29 19.37 -9.91 -9.26
C ALA A 29 19.75 -10.52 -7.89
N GLU A 30 20.73 -11.43 -7.85
CA GLU A 30 21.07 -12.26 -6.68
C GLU A 30 21.38 -11.49 -5.38
N LYS A 31 21.74 -10.20 -5.47
CA LYS A 31 21.99 -9.30 -4.32
C LYS A 31 21.03 -8.10 -4.26
N SER A 32 20.02 -8.08 -5.13
CA SER A 32 19.02 -7.01 -5.26
C SER A 32 17.72 -7.39 -4.57
N ASN A 33 17.00 -6.37 -4.10
CA ASN A 33 15.67 -6.50 -3.53
C ASN A 33 14.62 -5.89 -4.46
N GLU A 34 13.34 -6.14 -4.16
CA GLU A 34 12.21 -5.62 -4.94
C GLU A 34 12.24 -4.11 -5.09
N ILE A 35 12.82 -3.39 -4.11
CA ILE A 35 12.96 -1.92 -4.12
C ILE A 35 13.70 -1.43 -5.37
N THR A 36 14.66 -2.20 -5.89
CA THR A 36 15.40 -1.88 -7.12
C THR A 36 14.69 -2.36 -8.39
N ALA A 37 14.01 -3.51 -8.33
CA ALA A 37 13.31 -4.08 -9.49
C ALA A 37 12.00 -3.34 -9.81
N ILE A 38 11.33 -2.77 -8.81
CA ILE A 38 10.08 -2.03 -8.99
C ILE A 38 10.27 -0.82 -9.92
N PRO A 39 11.22 0.11 -9.69
CA PRO A 39 11.48 1.22 -10.60
C PRO A 39 11.70 0.79 -12.06
N GLU A 40 12.54 -0.22 -12.30
CA GLU A 40 12.81 -0.74 -13.64
C GLU A 40 11.55 -1.28 -14.32
N LEU A 41 10.69 -1.96 -13.56
CA LEU A 41 9.42 -2.46 -14.07
C LEU A 41 8.45 -1.31 -14.37
N LEU A 42 8.34 -0.31 -13.49
CA LEU A 42 7.50 0.86 -13.69
C LEU A 42 7.91 1.62 -14.96
N GLU A 43 9.21 1.77 -15.22
CA GLU A 43 9.74 2.44 -16.42
C GLU A 43 9.19 1.87 -17.73
N ARG A 44 9.02 0.54 -17.79
CA ARG A 44 8.56 -0.18 -19.00
C ARG A 44 7.05 -0.18 -19.18
N LEU A 45 6.29 0.27 -18.18
CA LEU A 45 4.83 0.26 -18.21
C LEU A 45 4.28 1.64 -18.56
N GLU A 46 3.23 1.64 -19.39
CA GLU A 46 2.35 2.79 -19.55
C GLU A 46 1.33 2.78 -18.40
N LEU A 47 1.38 3.81 -17.56
CA LEU A 47 0.65 3.87 -16.29
C LEU A 47 -0.26 5.08 -16.19
N THR A 48 -0.33 5.94 -17.21
CA THR A 48 -1.12 7.18 -17.15
C THR A 48 -2.56 6.90 -16.74
N GLY A 49 -3.03 7.54 -15.67
CA GLY A 49 -4.37 7.37 -15.11
C GLY A 49 -4.61 6.04 -14.37
N ALA A 50 -3.60 5.18 -14.23
CA ALA A 50 -3.70 3.95 -13.46
C ALA A 50 -3.52 4.20 -11.95
N ARG A 51 -4.10 3.31 -11.13
CA ARG A 51 -3.81 3.23 -9.70
C ARG A 51 -2.90 2.03 -9.44
N VAL A 52 -1.68 2.30 -9.01
CA VAL A 52 -0.63 1.32 -8.72
C VAL A 52 -0.62 1.00 -7.23
N THR A 53 -0.91 -0.25 -6.89
CA THR A 53 -0.83 -0.74 -5.50
C THR A 53 0.49 -1.48 -5.28
N ILE A 54 1.21 -1.17 -4.21
CA ILE A 54 2.45 -1.88 -3.85
C ILE A 54 2.44 -2.15 -2.35
N ASP A 55 3.04 -3.27 -1.97
CA ASP A 55 3.15 -3.67 -0.58
C ASP A 55 4.08 -2.76 0.25
N ALA A 56 4.27 -3.15 1.51
CA ALA A 56 5.06 -2.37 2.45
C ALA A 56 6.53 -2.26 2.06
N MET A 57 7.10 -3.28 1.44
CA MET A 57 8.51 -3.26 1.06
C MET A 57 8.78 -2.22 -0.04
N GLY A 58 7.86 -2.11 -0.99
CA GLY A 58 7.90 -1.10 -2.05
C GLY A 58 7.37 0.28 -1.66
N CYS A 59 6.92 0.50 -0.43
CA CYS A 59 6.51 1.81 0.06
C CYS A 59 7.74 2.73 0.22
N GLN A 60 8.19 3.36 -0.86
CA GLN A 60 9.38 4.21 -0.90
C GLN A 60 9.04 5.53 -1.58
N THR A 61 9.59 6.65 -1.10
CA THR A 61 9.32 7.99 -1.67
C THR A 61 9.75 8.09 -3.13
N LYS A 62 10.86 7.45 -3.51
CA LYS A 62 11.33 7.37 -4.90
C LYS A 62 10.37 6.58 -5.80
N ILE A 63 9.81 5.48 -5.31
CA ILE A 63 8.83 4.67 -6.04
C ILE A 63 7.53 5.48 -6.21
N ALA A 64 7.05 6.11 -5.14
CA ALA A 64 5.88 7.00 -5.19
C ALA A 64 6.08 8.11 -6.24
N ALA A 65 7.25 8.78 -6.22
CA ALA A 65 7.58 9.80 -7.20
C ALA A 65 7.63 9.26 -8.63
N ALA A 66 8.20 8.06 -8.86
CA ALA A 66 8.25 7.43 -10.18
C ALA A 66 6.85 7.15 -10.73
N ILE A 67 5.92 6.65 -9.88
CA ILE A 67 4.52 6.43 -10.25
C ILE A 67 3.85 7.76 -10.63
N ARG A 68 4.00 8.80 -9.79
CA ARG A 68 3.44 10.13 -10.06
C ARG A 68 4.00 10.77 -11.32
N ASN A 69 5.30 10.60 -11.58
CA ASN A 69 5.95 11.15 -12.78
C ASN A 69 5.42 10.51 -14.08
N LYS A 70 4.80 9.32 -14.00
CA LYS A 70 4.10 8.66 -15.10
C LYS A 70 2.61 9.00 -15.18
N GLY A 71 2.13 10.00 -14.43
CA GLY A 71 0.71 10.38 -14.42
C GLY A 71 -0.21 9.35 -13.78
N ALA A 72 0.33 8.46 -12.95
CA ALA A 72 -0.39 7.41 -12.24
C ALA A 72 -0.54 7.75 -10.76
N ASP A 73 -1.53 7.18 -10.08
CA ASP A 73 -1.69 7.27 -8.63
C ASP A 73 -1.06 6.06 -7.92
N TYR A 74 -0.54 6.26 -6.72
CA TYR A 74 -0.11 5.15 -5.87
C TYR A 74 -1.08 4.90 -4.72
N LEU A 75 -1.12 3.64 -4.26
CA LEU A 75 -1.65 3.21 -2.98
C LEU A 75 -0.65 2.23 -2.37
N LEU A 76 0.15 2.72 -1.42
CA LEU A 76 1.29 1.99 -0.87
C LEU A 76 0.96 1.54 0.55
N ALA A 77 1.17 0.26 0.86
CA ALA A 77 1.03 -0.22 2.23
C ALA A 77 2.14 0.36 3.11
N LEU A 78 1.79 0.86 4.29
CA LEU A 78 2.72 1.48 5.24
C LEU A 78 2.99 0.50 6.38
N LYS A 79 4.24 0.05 6.53
CA LYS A 79 4.66 -0.83 7.64
C LYS A 79 6.18 -0.93 7.73
N GLY A 80 6.75 -0.90 8.94
CA GLY A 80 8.10 -1.42 9.24
C GLY A 80 9.28 -0.62 8.68
N ASN A 81 9.29 -0.29 7.38
CA ASN A 81 10.30 0.55 6.73
C ASN A 81 10.16 2.05 7.07
N TRP A 82 9.02 2.45 7.63
CA TRP A 82 8.75 3.81 8.09
C TRP A 82 8.24 3.83 9.54
N PRO A 83 9.06 3.45 10.53
CA PRO A 83 8.58 3.22 11.90
C PRO A 83 7.95 4.48 12.53
N ALA A 84 8.56 5.65 12.35
CA ALA A 84 8.03 6.91 12.88
C ALA A 84 6.70 7.31 12.22
N LEU A 85 6.62 7.25 10.89
CA LEU A 85 5.40 7.57 10.13
C LEU A 85 4.28 6.56 10.42
N CYS A 86 4.62 5.27 10.53
CA CYS A 86 3.67 4.22 10.89
C CYS A 86 3.08 4.50 12.27
N ALA A 87 3.92 4.83 13.26
CA ALA A 87 3.46 5.18 14.60
C ALA A 87 2.60 6.46 14.62
N GLU A 88 2.92 7.46 13.81
CA GLU A 88 2.10 8.67 13.65
C GLU A 88 0.71 8.35 13.08
N VAL A 89 0.65 7.56 12.01
CA VAL A 89 -0.61 7.15 11.37
C VAL A 89 -1.42 6.22 12.27
N GLU A 90 -0.76 5.30 12.99
CA GLU A 90 -1.39 4.44 14.00
C GLU A 90 -2.06 5.25 15.10
N ARG A 91 -1.35 6.23 15.68
CA ARG A 91 -1.91 7.13 16.69
C ARG A 91 -3.09 7.92 16.14
N PHE A 92 -2.95 8.47 14.94
CA PHE A 92 -4.04 9.19 14.28
C PHE A 92 -5.31 8.34 14.20
N PHE A 93 -5.23 7.10 13.72
CA PHE A 93 -6.41 6.23 13.60
C PHE A 93 -6.93 5.69 14.95
N ALA A 94 -6.08 5.66 15.99
CA ALA A 94 -6.52 5.33 17.34
C ALA A 94 -7.32 6.47 17.99
N ASP A 95 -6.94 7.72 17.70
CA ASP A 95 -7.53 8.92 18.31
C ASP A 95 -8.62 9.58 17.43
N ALA A 96 -8.75 9.17 16.16
CA ALA A 96 -9.69 9.74 15.21
C ALA A 96 -11.14 9.61 15.71
N GLY A 97 -11.84 10.75 15.76
CA GLY A 97 -13.28 10.78 16.03
C GLY A 97 -14.09 10.23 14.86
N PRO A 98 -15.39 9.94 15.07
CA PRO A 98 -16.26 9.35 14.05
C PRO A 98 -16.42 10.21 12.78
N ASP A 99 -16.28 11.53 12.89
CA ASP A 99 -16.40 12.46 11.76
C ASP A 99 -15.05 12.82 11.12
N THR A 100 -13.94 12.35 11.70
CA THR A 100 -12.58 12.65 11.19
C THR A 100 -12.24 11.81 9.96
N CYS A 101 -12.84 10.63 9.83
CA CYS A 101 -12.60 9.70 8.73
C CYS A 101 -13.89 9.34 8.01
N GLN A 102 -13.80 9.06 6.71
CA GLN A 102 -14.85 8.31 6.04
C GLN A 102 -14.71 6.83 6.39
N HIS A 103 -15.84 6.14 6.58
CA HIS A 103 -15.87 4.73 6.97
C HIS A 103 -16.66 3.87 5.98
N HIS A 104 -16.20 2.64 5.78
CA HIS A 104 -16.93 1.61 5.05
C HIS A 104 -16.70 0.25 5.69
N GLN A 105 -17.76 -0.53 5.87
CA GLN A 105 -17.68 -1.89 6.39
C GLN A 105 -18.20 -2.89 5.36
N SER A 106 -17.47 -3.98 5.19
CA SER A 106 -17.95 -5.16 4.48
C SER A 106 -17.89 -6.39 5.39
N THR A 107 -18.79 -7.34 5.13
CA THR A 107 -18.87 -8.59 5.88
C THR A 107 -19.00 -9.73 4.89
N ASN A 108 -18.10 -10.70 5.00
CA ASN A 108 -18.11 -11.91 4.19
C ASN A 108 -18.21 -13.12 5.11
N ASN A 109 -19.13 -14.03 4.80
CA ASN A 109 -19.27 -15.29 5.52
C ASN A 109 -19.04 -16.43 4.51
N ASP A 110 -17.88 -17.06 4.60
CA ASP A 110 -17.46 -18.10 3.66
C ASP A 110 -16.86 -19.30 4.40
N HIS A 111 -17.33 -20.51 4.09
CA HIS A 111 -16.83 -21.78 4.65
C HIS A 111 -16.62 -21.79 6.18
N GLY A 112 -17.55 -21.20 6.95
CA GLY A 112 -17.48 -21.15 8.42
C GLY A 112 -16.46 -20.13 8.96
N ARG A 113 -15.94 -19.25 8.10
CA ARG A 113 -15.17 -18.06 8.46
C ARG A 113 -16.04 -16.82 8.24
N LEU A 114 -16.28 -16.09 9.32
CA LEU A 114 -16.82 -14.73 9.24
C LEU A 114 -15.66 -13.75 9.19
N GLU A 115 -15.58 -12.93 8.14
CA GLU A 115 -14.62 -11.86 7.99
C GLU A 115 -15.36 -10.52 7.93
N ILE A 116 -15.03 -9.62 8.86
CA ILE A 116 -15.52 -8.25 8.88
C ILE A 116 -14.33 -7.35 8.54
N ARG A 117 -14.45 -6.53 7.49
CA ARG A 117 -13.44 -5.53 7.13
C ARG A 117 -13.98 -4.14 7.32
N ARG A 118 -13.31 -3.35 8.15
CA ARG A 118 -13.60 -1.94 8.38
C ARG A 118 -12.52 -1.11 7.72
N HIS A 119 -12.94 -0.17 6.89
CA HIS A 119 -12.07 0.74 6.14
C HIS A 119 -12.28 2.13 6.70
N ALA A 120 -11.18 2.83 6.98
CA ALA A 120 -11.20 4.23 7.37
C ALA A 120 -10.27 5.01 6.44
N VAL A 121 -10.73 6.16 5.97
CA VAL A 121 -9.97 7.06 5.09
C VAL A 121 -9.98 8.47 5.66
N CYS A 122 -8.81 9.08 5.76
CA CYS A 122 -8.65 10.49 6.08
C CYS A 122 -7.98 11.24 4.92
N HIS A 123 -8.58 12.35 4.50
CA HIS A 123 -8.06 13.25 3.48
C HIS A 123 -7.29 14.43 4.06
N ASP A 124 -7.48 14.74 5.35
CA ASP A 124 -6.66 15.73 6.03
C ASP A 124 -5.32 15.12 6.43
N VAL A 125 -4.36 15.26 5.52
CA VAL A 125 -2.97 14.83 5.68
C VAL A 125 -2.02 16.02 5.86
N GLY A 126 -2.55 17.23 6.04
CA GLY A 126 -1.74 18.45 6.16
C GLY A 126 -0.72 18.33 7.30
N TRP A 127 -1.16 17.77 8.43
CA TRP A 127 -0.36 17.53 9.63
C TRP A 127 0.86 16.59 9.41
N LEU A 128 0.80 15.69 8.42
CA LEU A 128 1.96 14.85 8.03
C LEU A 128 3.00 15.63 7.21
N THR A 129 2.61 16.78 6.67
CA THR A 129 3.39 17.55 5.69
C THR A 129 3.86 18.92 6.21
N SER A 130 3.27 19.44 7.30
CA SER A 130 3.25 20.88 7.58
C SER A 130 4.42 21.46 8.36
N ASP A 131 5.17 20.71 9.18
CA ASP A 131 6.15 21.34 10.11
C ASP A 131 7.53 20.69 10.15
N ARG A 132 7.97 20.25 8.99
CA ARG A 132 9.05 19.31 8.86
C ARG A 132 10.19 20.10 8.14
N ARG A 133 11.20 20.49 8.95
CA ARG A 133 12.09 21.67 8.78
C ARG A 133 13.47 21.37 8.17
N PHE A 134 13.76 20.12 7.78
CA PHE A 134 15.10 19.74 7.33
C PHE A 134 15.18 19.50 5.82
N PRO A 135 16.25 19.97 5.14
CA PRO A 135 16.52 19.61 3.76
C PRO A 135 16.70 18.08 3.63
N GLY A 136 15.90 17.42 2.80
CA GLY A 136 15.99 15.96 2.56
C GLY A 136 14.81 15.13 3.08
N GLU A 137 13.71 15.76 3.46
CA GLU A 137 12.55 15.06 3.99
C GLU A 137 11.85 14.10 3.04
N TRP A 138 11.40 13.00 3.64
CA TRP A 138 10.60 11.95 3.03
C TRP A 138 9.19 12.44 2.73
N ARG A 139 9.02 13.15 1.62
CA ARG A 139 7.70 13.52 1.12
C ARG A 139 7.27 12.51 0.06
N PHE A 140 6.18 11.80 0.36
CA PHE A 140 5.45 11.08 -0.66
C PHE A 140 4.81 12.13 -1.58
N LYS A 141 5.30 12.21 -2.82
CA LYS A 141 4.85 13.20 -3.81
C LYS A 141 3.32 13.11 -3.95
N ASP A 142 2.64 14.25 -3.92
CA ASP A 142 1.19 14.37 -4.08
C ASP A 142 0.36 13.50 -3.10
N LEU A 143 0.85 13.26 -1.87
CA LEU A 143 0.07 12.53 -0.85
C LEU A 143 -1.28 13.23 -0.61
N ALA A 144 -2.37 12.50 -0.82
CA ALA A 144 -3.74 13.02 -0.76
C ALA A 144 -4.59 12.38 0.33
N MET A 145 -4.22 11.19 0.81
CA MET A 145 -4.91 10.53 1.91
C MET A 145 -4.05 9.49 2.62
N ILE A 146 -4.43 9.21 3.86
CA ILE A 146 -4.05 8.02 4.61
C ILE A 146 -5.27 7.13 4.82
N ALA A 147 -5.05 5.83 4.90
CA ALA A 147 -6.13 4.87 5.10
C ALA A 147 -5.73 3.74 6.05
N MET A 148 -6.75 3.11 6.63
CA MET A 148 -6.62 1.95 7.49
C MET A 148 -7.63 0.88 7.06
N VAL A 149 -7.18 -0.37 7.08
CA VAL A 149 -8.04 -1.57 6.99
C VAL A 149 -7.88 -2.35 8.29
N GLU A 150 -8.98 -2.54 9.00
CA GLU A 150 -9.10 -3.46 10.12
C GLU A 150 -9.85 -4.71 9.65
N SER A 151 -9.20 -5.86 9.69
CA SER A 151 -9.82 -7.15 9.42
C SER A 151 -10.02 -7.91 10.72
N GLU A 152 -11.27 -8.26 11.00
CA GLU A 152 -11.67 -9.13 12.08
C GLU A 152 -12.12 -10.46 11.48
N THR A 153 -11.38 -11.53 11.77
CA THR A 153 -11.67 -12.88 11.29
C THR A 153 -12.09 -13.77 12.46
N ILE A 154 -13.30 -14.33 12.37
CA ILE A 154 -13.88 -15.24 13.36
C ILE A 154 -13.96 -16.65 12.77
N ARG A 155 -13.38 -17.62 13.47
CA ARG A 155 -13.44 -19.06 13.15
C ARG A 155 -13.69 -19.86 14.43
N GLY A 156 -14.93 -20.30 14.62
CA GLY A 156 -15.36 -20.93 15.88
C GLY A 156 -15.15 -19.97 17.05
N ALA A 157 -14.41 -20.40 18.07
CA ALA A 157 -14.10 -19.58 19.25
C ALA A 157 -12.88 -18.64 19.08
N LYS A 158 -12.23 -18.62 17.90
CA LYS A 158 -11.05 -17.80 17.65
C LYS A 158 -11.42 -16.53 16.88
N THR A 159 -11.06 -15.38 17.43
CA THR A 159 -11.11 -14.08 16.76
C THR A 159 -9.68 -13.58 16.53
N CYS A 160 -9.38 -13.14 15.31
CA CYS A 160 -8.12 -12.52 14.93
C CYS A 160 -8.40 -11.10 14.43
N LEU A 161 -7.68 -10.11 14.95
CA LEU A 161 -7.76 -8.72 14.52
C LEU A 161 -6.43 -8.30 13.90
N GLU A 162 -6.47 -7.77 12.68
CA GLU A 162 -5.30 -7.25 11.98
C GLU A 162 -5.58 -5.85 11.44
N ARG A 163 -4.64 -4.91 11.64
CA ARG A 163 -4.69 -3.57 11.08
C ARG A 163 -3.57 -3.35 10.07
N ARG A 164 -3.91 -2.71 8.95
CA ARG A 164 -2.98 -2.33 7.89
C ARG A 164 -3.22 -0.88 7.50
N TYR A 165 -2.14 -0.15 7.28
CA TYR A 165 -2.18 1.28 6.95
C TYR A 165 -1.69 1.51 5.52
N TYR A 166 -2.17 2.58 4.89
CA TYR A 166 -1.85 2.89 3.51
C TYR A 166 -1.69 4.40 3.29
N LEU A 167 -0.82 4.74 2.34
CA LEU A 167 -0.64 6.09 1.81
C LEU A 167 -1.12 6.12 0.37
N SER A 168 -1.85 7.17 -0.03
CA SER A 168 -2.29 7.31 -1.43
C SER A 168 -2.20 8.73 -1.96
N SER A 169 -1.87 8.84 -3.25
CA SER A 169 -2.00 10.09 -4.00
C SER A 169 -3.38 10.30 -4.61
N ALA A 170 -4.20 9.25 -4.70
CA ALA A 170 -5.58 9.36 -5.15
C ALA A 170 -6.47 9.74 -3.98
N THR A 171 -7.42 10.66 -4.20
CA THR A 171 -8.50 10.93 -3.25
C THR A 171 -9.59 9.87 -3.43
N LEU A 172 -9.62 8.86 -2.56
CA LEU A 172 -10.57 7.74 -2.62
C LEU A 172 -11.57 7.84 -1.47
N THR A 173 -12.85 7.58 -1.75
CA THR A 173 -13.81 7.31 -0.67
C THR A 173 -13.47 6.00 0.05
N ALA A 174 -13.97 5.81 1.27
CA ALA A 174 -13.79 4.55 1.99
C ALA A 174 -14.31 3.32 1.22
N GLN A 175 -15.34 3.49 0.39
CA GLN A 175 -15.87 2.43 -0.47
C GLN A 175 -14.98 2.15 -1.69
N GLN A 176 -14.33 3.15 -2.30
CA GLN A 176 -13.39 2.95 -3.42
C GLN A 176 -12.03 2.39 -2.97
N PHE A 177 -11.72 2.56 -1.69
CA PHE A 177 -10.54 2.00 -1.04
C PHE A 177 -10.74 0.52 -0.64
N ALA A 178 -11.96 0.13 -0.27
CA ALA A 178 -12.36 -1.26 0.02
C ALA A 178 -12.28 -2.18 -1.21
#